data_AF-A0A7K7K0T4-F1
#
_entry.id   AF-A0A7K7K0T4-F1
#
_cell.length_a   1.000
_cell.length_b   1.000
_cell.length_c   1.000
_cell.angle_alpha   90.00
_cell.angle_beta   90.00
_cell.angle_gamma   90.00
#
_symmetry.space_group_name_H-M   'P 1'
#
loop_
_entity.id
_entity.type
_entity.pdbx_description
1 polymer ?
#
loop_
_entity_poly.entity_id
_entity_poly.type
_entity_poly.pdbx_seq_one_letter_code
_entity_poly.pdbx_strand_id
1 'polypeptide(L)' 'IKIKKEVANAFVKRKKRASPYEWYLEYYKSPMEQMHERCENYPPCDYLSDQVGFALAYNRFFG' A
#
# COMPACT_ATOMS: atom_id res chain seq x y z
N ILE A 1 17.56 7.79 27.75
CA ILE A 1 17.66 8.81 26.68
C ILE A 1 16.27 9.42 26.48
N LYS A 2 16.01 10.65 26.93
CA LYS A 2 14.71 11.34 26.72
C LYS A 2 14.83 12.22 25.48
N ILE A 3 14.30 11.77 24.35
CA ILE A 3 14.32 12.54 23.10
C ILE A 3 13.32 13.70 23.24
N LYS A 4 13.81 14.94 23.11
CA LYS A 4 12.98 16.15 23.16
C LYS A 4 12.05 16.19 21.94
N LYS A 5 10.80 16.64 22.14
CA LYS A 5 9.71 16.69 21.14
C LYS A 5 10.09 17.46 19.87
N GLU A 6 10.98 18.44 19.99
CA GLU A 6 11.53 19.23 18.87
C GLU A 6 12.39 18.38 17.92
N VAL A 7 13.19 17.45 18.46
CA VAL A 7 14.03 16.54 17.67
C VAL A 7 13.17 15.49 16.96
N ALA A 8 12.10 15.02 17.62
CA ALA A 8 11.13 14.13 17.00
C ALA A 8 10.46 14.81 15.78
N ASN A 9 10.04 16.08 15.91
CA ASN A 9 9.46 16.84 14.81
C ASN A 9 10.43 17.08 13.64
N ALA A 10 11.73 17.21 13.90
CA ALA A 10 12.75 17.30 12.86
C ALA A 10 12.90 15.98 12.07
N PHE A 11 12.70 14.83 12.71
CA PHE A 11 12.65 13.52 12.05
C PHE A 11 11.39 13.35 11.19
N VAL A 12 10.21 13.78 11.67
CA VAL A 12 8.97 13.74 10.86
C VAL A 12 9.03 14.71 9.67
N LYS A 13 9.66 15.89 9.86
CA LYS A 13 9.90 16.87 8.78
C LYS A 13 10.92 16.44 7.74
N ARG A 14 11.63 15.33 7.93
CA ARG A 14 12.37 14.68 6.86
C ARG A 14 11.34 14.02 5.93
N LYS A 15 10.70 14.88 5.14
CA LYS A 15 9.84 14.57 4.00
C LYS A 15 10.52 13.41 3.30
N LYS A 16 9.90 12.21 3.29
CA LYS A 16 10.29 11.14 2.38
C LYS A 16 10.43 11.83 1.02
N ARG A 17 11.66 12.03 0.55
CA ARG A 17 11.90 12.49 -0.80
C ARG A 17 11.51 11.26 -1.61
N ALA A 18 10.21 11.18 -1.97
CA ALA A 18 9.73 10.21 -2.92
C ALA A 18 10.67 10.35 -4.11
N SER A 19 11.57 9.38 -4.27
CA SER A 19 12.57 9.43 -5.32
C SER A 19 11.80 9.50 -6.64
N PRO A 20 12.28 10.21 -7.68
CA PRO A 20 11.71 10.10 -9.02
C PRO A 20 11.54 8.64 -9.46
N TYR A 21 12.39 7.75 -8.94
CA TYR A 21 12.30 6.30 -9.10
C TYR A 21 11.09 5.65 -8.38
N GLU A 22 10.75 6.09 -7.15
CA GLU A 22 9.55 5.61 -6.44
C GLU A 22 8.27 6.09 -7.14
N TRP A 23 8.25 7.34 -7.63
CA TRP A 23 7.15 7.86 -8.46
C TRP A 23 6.98 7.08 -9.77
N TYR A 24 8.10 6.68 -10.40
CA TYR A 24 8.07 5.86 -11.61
C TYR A 24 7.52 4.46 -11.34
N LEU A 25 7.91 3.83 -10.23
CA LEU A 25 7.40 2.52 -9.81
C LEU A 25 5.91 2.58 -9.46
N GLU A 26 5.45 3.63 -8.78
CA GLU A 26 4.02 3.82 -8.51
C GLU A 26 3.21 4.03 -9.80
N TYR A 27 3.78 4.70 -10.81
CA TYR A 27 3.13 4.91 -12.11
C TYR A 27 3.08 3.62 -12.95
N TYR A 28 4.06 2.74 -12.81
CA TYR A 28 4.19 1.48 -13.55
C TYR A 28 3.76 0.25 -12.73
N LYS A 29 2.74 0.37 -11.87
CA LYS A 29 2.15 -0.83 -11.26
C LYS A 29 1.61 -1.75 -12.34
N SER A 30 2.03 -3.01 -12.28
CA SER A 30 1.51 -4.05 -13.17
C SER A 30 -0.01 -4.17 -13.00
N PRO A 31 -0.75 -4.62 -14.03
CA PRO A 31 -2.18 -4.85 -13.89
C PRO A 31 -2.52 -5.73 -12.66
N MET A 32 -1.68 -6.71 -12.35
CA MET A 32 -1.84 -7.55 -11.16
C MET A 32 -1.68 -6.77 -9.85
N GLU A 33 -0.70 -5.88 -9.74
CA GLU A 33 -0.55 -5.01 -8.56
C GLU A 33 -1.76 -4.09 -8.38
N GLN A 34 -2.29 -3.52 -9.47
CA GLN A 34 -3.49 -2.68 -9.39
C GLN A 34 -4.72 -3.47 -8.91
N MET A 35 -4.85 -4.72 -9.35
CA MET A 35 -5.92 -5.61 -8.88
C MET A 35 -5.73 -5.99 -7.41
N HIS A 36 -4.50 -6.29 -6.98
CA HIS A 36 -4.17 -6.54 -5.58
C HIS A 36 -4.53 -5.34 -4.70
N GLU A 37 -4.05 -4.15 -5.04
CA GLU A 37 -4.36 -2.94 -4.28
C GLU A 37 -5.85 -2.66 -4.21
N ARG A 38 -6.59 -2.92 -5.29
CA ARG A 38 -8.05 -2.77 -5.28
C ARG A 38 -8.72 -3.74 -4.30
N CYS A 39 -8.23 -4.98 -4.19
CA CYS A 39 -8.74 -5.96 -3.23
C CYS A 39 -8.38 -5.57 -1.79
N GLU A 40 -7.12 -5.17 -1.55
CA GLU A 40 -6.63 -4.72 -0.23
C GLU A 40 -7.39 -3.48 0.26
N ASN A 41 -7.74 -2.55 -0.65
CA ASN A 41 -8.56 -1.38 -0.34
C ASN A 41 -10.07 -1.69 -0.18
N TYR A 42 -10.49 -2.93 -0.38
CA TYR A 42 -11.87 -3.36 -0.23
C TYR A 42 -11.96 -4.47 0.84
N PRO A 43 -12.27 -4.13 2.11
CA PRO A 43 -12.15 -5.05 3.24
C PRO A 43 -12.84 -6.43 3.08
N PRO A 44 -14.00 -6.54 2.40
CA PRO A 44 -14.59 -7.85 2.13
C PRO A 44 -13.75 -8.73 1.18
N CYS A 45 -13.07 -8.13 0.19
CA CYS A 45 -12.15 -8.87 -0.69
C CYS A 45 -10.88 -9.24 0.07
N ASP A 46 -10.29 -8.29 0.79
CA ASP A 46 -9.09 -8.49 1.61
C ASP A 46 -9.26 -9.67 2.57
N TYR A 47 -10.30 -9.64 3.40
CA TYR A 47 -10.60 -10.72 4.36
C TYR A 47 -10.87 -12.07 3.69
N LEU A 48 -11.55 -12.07 2.55
CA LEU A 48 -11.80 -13.32 1.82
C LEU A 48 -10.50 -13.84 1.18
N SER A 49 -9.61 -12.95 0.74
CA SER A 49 -8.35 -13.30 0.09
C SER A 49 -7.40 -14.05 1.02
N ASP A 50 -7.43 -13.74 2.33
CA ASP A 50 -6.69 -14.48 3.35
C ASP A 50 -7.16 -15.95 3.48
N GLN A 51 -8.40 -16.25 3.10
CA GLN A 51 -8.99 -17.58 3.26
C GLN A 51 -8.90 -18.43 1.99
N VAL A 52 -9.19 -17.83 0.83
CA VAL A 52 -9.31 -18.57 -0.45
C VAL A 52 -8.24 -18.16 -1.46
N GLY A 53 -7.40 -17.19 -1.13
CA GLY A 53 -6.41 -16.61 -2.03
C GLY A 53 -6.97 -15.48 -2.89
N PHE A 54 -6.06 -14.61 -3.31
CA PHE A 54 -6.37 -13.39 -4.07
C PHE A 54 -7.22 -13.63 -5.32
N ALA A 55 -6.85 -14.57 -6.18
CA ALA A 55 -7.52 -14.74 -7.48
C ALA A 55 -9.01 -15.08 -7.33
N LEU A 56 -9.35 -15.94 -6.38
CA LEU A 56 -10.74 -16.34 -6.09
C LEU A 56 -11.51 -15.20 -5.41
N ALA A 57 -10.90 -14.52 -4.43
CA ALA A 57 -11.52 -13.40 -3.75
C ALA A 57 -11.76 -12.22 -4.70
N TYR A 58 -10.76 -11.85 -5.51
CA TYR A 58 -10.86 -10.79 -6.50
C TYR A 58 -11.94 -11.10 -7.52
N ASN A 59 -11.98 -12.30 -8.08
CA ASN A 59 -13.01 -12.69 -9.04
C ASN A 59 -14.43 -12.63 -8.43
N ARG A 60 -14.59 -12.99 -7.16
CA ARG A 60 -15.90 -12.92 -6.50
C ARG A 60 -16.47 -11.51 -6.36
N PHE A 61 -15.62 -10.49 -6.23
CA PHE A 61 -16.06 -9.10 -6.01
C PHE A 61 -15.89 -8.19 -7.24
N PHE A 62 -14.95 -8.50 -8.12
CA PHE A 62 -14.53 -7.66 -9.25
C PHE A 62 -14.42 -8.40 -10.59
N GLY A 63 -14.67 -9.71 -10.61
CA GLY A 63 -14.66 -10.56 -11.81
C GLY A 63 -15.99 -10.60 -12.54
#